data_AF-A0A3D4HBT5-F1
#
_entry.id   AF-A0A3D4HBT5-F1
#
_cell.length_a   1.000
_cell.length_b   1.000
_cell.length_c   1.000
_cell.angle_alpha   90.00
_cell.angle_beta   90.00
_cell.angle_gamma   90.00
#
_symmetry.space_group_name_H-M   'P 1'
#
loop_
_entity.id
_entity.type
_entity.pdbx_description
1 polymer ?
#
loop_
_entity_poly.entity_id
_entity_poly.type
_entity_poly.pdbx_seq_one_letter_code
_entity_poly.pdbx_strand_id
1 'polypeptide(L)'
;MFSLLTIPFRDELPALREKFFGDSSTLVGGASFDLIVQSDNRRWSRFVENRLWIMDQVVFGTLHLVGSGNNNQEEINGAVVEFRERDAANEVWLSDIFELAIARKAPGLCLFTS
;
A
#
# COMPACT_ATOMS: atom_id res chain seq x y z
N MET A 1 -25.63 -28.57 11.97
CA MET A 1 -25.75 -27.09 11.97
C MET A 1 -24.33 -26.55 12.11
N PHE A 2 -23.68 -26.24 10.98
CA PHE A 2 -22.33 -25.69 10.99
C PHE A 2 -22.40 -24.25 11.50
N SER A 3 -21.76 -23.99 12.63
CA SER A 3 -21.51 -22.63 13.11
C SER A 3 -20.43 -22.04 12.20
N LEU A 4 -20.81 -21.02 11.43
CA LEU A 4 -19.87 -20.09 10.80
C LEU A 4 -19.11 -19.39 11.94
N LEU A 5 -18.03 -20.02 12.39
CA LEU A 5 -16.95 -19.33 13.06
C LEU A 5 -16.49 -18.23 12.10
N THR A 6 -16.85 -17.00 12.41
CA THR A 6 -16.26 -15.79 11.85
C THR A 6 -14.76 -15.88 12.07
N ILE A 7 -14.02 -16.39 11.08
CA ILE A 7 -12.58 -16.19 11.02
C ILE A 7 -12.42 -14.67 10.91
N PRO A 8 -11.82 -13.99 11.89
CA PRO A 8 -11.64 -12.55 11.78
C PRO A 8 -10.76 -12.30 10.55
N PHE A 9 -11.24 -11.45 9.63
CA PHE A 9 -10.56 -10.97 8.41
C PHE A 9 -9.03 -10.75 8.56
N ARG A 10 -8.58 -10.43 9.78
CA ARG A 10 -7.19 -10.23 10.18
C ARG A 10 -6.25 -11.41 9.89
N ASP A 11 -6.69 -12.66 10.04
CA ASP A 11 -5.79 -13.82 9.86
C ASP A 11 -5.53 -14.14 8.38
N GLU A 12 -6.35 -13.58 7.48
CA GLU A 12 -6.25 -13.78 6.03
C GLU A 12 -5.40 -12.69 5.34
N LEU A 13 -5.21 -11.54 6.00
CA LEU A 13 -4.52 -10.38 5.41
C LEU A 13 -3.09 -10.68 4.93
N PRO A 14 -2.25 -11.47 5.64
CA PRO A 14 -0.95 -11.87 5.12
C PRO A 14 -1.04 -12.70 3.84
N ALA A 15 -2.00 -13.63 3.76
CA ALA A 15 -2.21 -14.46 2.57
C ALA A 15 -2.73 -13.62 1.38
N LEU A 16 -3.57 -12.62 1.65
CA LEU A 16 -4.02 -11.67 0.65
C LEU A 16 -2.86 -10.82 0.12
N ARG A 17 -2.01 -10.32 1.02
CA ARG A 17 -0.79 -9.57 0.67
C ARG A 17 0.13 -10.40 -0.22
N GLU A 18 0.38 -11.64 0.14
CA GLU A 18 1.21 -12.54 -0.68
C GLU A 18 0.58 -12.75 -2.07
N LYS A 19 -0.72 -13.06 -2.12
CA LYS A 19 -1.41 -13.36 -3.38
C LYS A 19 -1.44 -12.19 -4.36
N PHE A 20 -1.68 -10.98 -3.85
CA PHE A 20 -1.86 -9.80 -4.69
C PHE A 20 -0.60 -8.93 -4.82
N PHE A 21 0.34 -9.01 -3.87
CA PHE A 21 1.50 -8.13 -3.83
C PHE A 21 2.84 -8.87 -3.71
N GLY A 22 2.84 -10.21 -3.71
CA GLY A 22 4.08 -11.01 -3.67
C GLY A 22 5.00 -10.84 -4.89
N ASP A 23 4.44 -10.46 -6.04
CA ASP A 23 5.21 -10.01 -7.20
C ASP A 23 5.38 -8.49 -7.16
N SER A 24 6.62 -8.03 -6.98
CA SER A 24 6.98 -6.61 -6.98
C SER A 24 7.23 -6.03 -8.39
N SER A 25 7.16 -6.84 -9.45
CA SER A 25 7.46 -6.41 -10.84
C SER A 25 6.23 -6.11 -11.71
N THR A 26 5.03 -6.39 -11.19
CA THR A 26 3.77 -6.20 -11.92
C THR A 26 2.74 -5.44 -11.09
N LEU A 27 1.93 -4.60 -11.73
CA LEU A 27 0.65 -4.19 -11.16
C LEU A 27 -0.31 -5.37 -11.44
N VAL A 28 -0.66 -6.13 -10.41
CA VAL A 28 -1.46 -7.38 -10.42
C VAL A 28 -2.14 -7.71 -11.76
N GLY A 29 -1.68 -8.78 -12.42
CA GLY A 29 -2.33 -9.30 -13.63
C GLY A 29 -2.17 -8.43 -14.90
N GLY A 30 -1.31 -7.42 -14.87
CA GLY A 30 -1.05 -6.48 -15.97
C GLY A 30 0.37 -6.55 -16.56
N ALA A 31 0.72 -5.52 -17.34
CA ALA A 31 2.04 -5.35 -17.92
C ALA A 31 3.12 -5.18 -16.84
N SER A 32 4.35 -5.62 -17.14
CA SER A 32 5.50 -5.36 -16.26
C SER A 32 5.87 -3.88 -16.32
N PHE A 33 6.08 -3.30 -15.15
CA PHE A 33 6.53 -1.92 -14.98
C PHE A 33 7.81 -1.94 -14.16
N ASP A 34 8.67 -0.95 -14.37
CA ASP A 34 9.76 -0.65 -13.42
C ASP A 34 9.13 -0.03 -12.16
N LEU A 35 8.68 -0.90 -11.27
CA LEU A 35 8.00 -0.51 -10.03
C LEU A 35 9.01 -0.14 -8.96
N ILE A 36 8.72 0.97 -8.27
CA ILE A 36 9.28 1.31 -6.98
C ILE A 36 8.22 0.93 -5.94
N VAL A 37 8.58 0.09 -4.97
CA VAL A 37 7.64 -0.42 -3.96
C VAL A 37 8.04 0.09 -2.58
N GLN A 38 7.07 0.57 -1.79
CA GLN A 38 7.36 1.12 -0.47
C GLN A 38 8.04 0.09 0.45
N SER A 39 7.62 -1.18 0.37
CA SER A 39 8.11 -2.26 1.23
C SER A 39 9.60 -2.60 1.02
N ASP A 40 10.24 -2.12 -0.05
CA ASP A 40 11.69 -2.26 -0.23
C ASP A 40 12.46 -1.44 0.82
N ASN A 41 11.84 -0.39 1.37
CA ASN A 41 12.34 0.25 2.56
C ASN A 41 12.09 -0.65 3.77
N ARG A 42 13.16 -1.18 4.38
CA ARG A 42 13.09 -2.07 5.53
C ARG A 42 12.23 -1.55 6.70
N ARG A 43 12.09 -0.23 6.86
CA ARG A 43 11.22 0.37 7.89
C ARG A 43 9.74 0.12 7.61
N TRP A 44 9.36 0.03 6.34
CA TRP A 44 7.99 -0.08 5.86
C TRP A 44 7.69 -1.42 5.20
N SER A 45 8.52 -2.45 5.44
CA SER A 45 8.42 -3.76 4.76
C SER A 45 7.09 -4.50 4.97
N ARG A 46 6.30 -4.08 5.97
CA ARG A 46 4.97 -4.62 6.26
C ARG A 46 3.87 -4.04 5.35
N PHE A 47 4.12 -2.89 4.72
CA PHE A 47 3.16 -2.16 3.87
C PHE A 47 3.55 -2.31 2.39
N VAL A 48 2.97 -3.33 1.76
CA VAL A 48 3.32 -3.80 0.40
C VAL A 48 2.41 -3.24 -0.69
N GLU A 49 1.34 -2.55 -0.28
CA GLU A 49 0.26 -2.06 -1.14
C GLU A 49 0.64 -0.81 -1.94
N ASN A 50 1.62 -0.06 -1.44
CA ASN A 50 2.09 1.21 -2.00
C ASN A 50 3.17 0.99 -3.06
N ARG A 51 2.88 1.42 -4.30
CA ARG A 51 3.69 1.22 -5.51
C ARG A 51 3.72 2.48 -6.34
N LEU A 52 4.82 2.72 -7.02
CA LEU A 52 5.03 3.87 -7.90
C LEU A 52 5.67 3.41 -9.21
N TRP A 53 5.30 4.06 -10.31
CA TRP A 53 5.93 3.88 -11.60
C TRP A 53 5.93 5.19 -12.39
N ILE A 54 6.72 5.22 -13.45
CA ILE A 54 6.81 6.37 -14.35
C ILE A 54 6.44 5.90 -15.74
N MET A 55 5.54 6.62 -16.39
CA MET A 55 5.14 6.39 -17.78
C MET A 55 5.03 7.73 -18.46
N ASP A 56 5.66 7.87 -19.63
CA ASP A 56 5.65 9.11 -20.43
C ASP A 56 5.95 10.37 -19.60
N GLN A 57 6.96 10.26 -18.72
CA GLN A 57 7.42 11.29 -17.78
C GLN A 57 6.44 11.64 -16.64
N VAL A 58 5.23 11.13 -16.65
CA VAL A 58 4.25 11.29 -15.58
C VAL A 58 4.55 10.28 -14.46
N VAL A 59 4.49 10.76 -13.22
CA VAL A 59 4.65 9.92 -12.03
C VAL A 59 3.28 9.39 -11.61
N PHE A 60 3.18 8.09 -11.41
CA PHE A 60 1.97 7.43 -10.92
C PHE A 60 2.28 6.74 -9.60
N GLY A 61 1.37 6.85 -8.62
CA GLY A 61 1.53 6.19 -7.33
C GLY A 61 0.22 5.65 -6.79
N THR A 62 0.27 4.56 -6.04
CA THR A 62 -0.82 4.10 -5.19
C THR A 62 -0.61 4.56 -3.76
N LEU A 63 -1.72 4.82 -3.06
CA LEU A 63 -1.75 5.15 -1.64
C LEU A 63 -2.83 4.33 -0.94
N HIS A 64 -2.42 3.49 0.01
CA HIS A 64 -3.31 2.57 0.71
C HIS A 64 -4.08 3.29 1.83
N LEU A 65 -5.18 3.97 1.48
CA LEU A 65 -6.02 4.77 2.37
C LEU A 65 -7.36 4.07 2.68
N VAL A 66 -7.29 3.02 3.50
CA VAL A 66 -8.48 2.23 3.85
C VAL A 66 -9.55 3.10 4.51
N GLY A 67 -10.78 3.03 3.97
CA GLY A 67 -11.97 3.70 4.49
C GLY A 67 -12.52 3.09 5.79
N SER A 68 -13.76 2.60 5.78
CA SER A 68 -14.32 1.92 6.97
C SER A 68 -13.61 0.58 7.22
N GLY A 69 -13.48 0.17 8.49
CA GLY A 69 -12.75 -1.06 8.83
C GLY A 69 -11.23 -0.93 8.71
N ASN A 70 -10.69 0.27 8.92
CA ASN A 70 -9.27 0.60 8.75
C ASN A 70 -8.38 0.27 9.96
N ASN A 71 -8.79 -0.61 10.87
CA ASN A 71 -8.11 -0.90 12.13
C ASN A 71 -8.02 0.29 13.11
N ASN A 72 -8.78 1.38 12.93
CA ASN A 72 -8.89 2.44 13.94
C ASN A 72 -9.96 2.12 15.01
N GLN A 73 -9.90 0.92 15.58
CA GLN A 73 -10.81 0.43 16.62
C GLN A 73 -10.01 0.15 17.89
N GLU A 74 -10.30 0.86 18.98
CA GLU A 74 -9.56 0.72 20.25
C GLU A 74 -9.84 -0.62 20.94
N GLU A 75 -11.02 -1.19 20.72
CA GLU A 75 -11.47 -2.46 21.28
C GLU A 75 -10.74 -3.67 20.68
N ILE A 76 -10.04 -3.51 19.55
CA ILE A 76 -9.28 -4.57 18.89
C ILE A 76 -7.79 -4.40 19.21
N ASN A 77 -7.24 -5.32 20.00
CA ASN A 77 -5.83 -5.30 20.39
C ASN A 77 -4.88 -5.20 19.18
N GLY A 78 -4.06 -4.15 19.16
CA GLY A 78 -3.06 -3.90 18.12
C GLY A 78 -3.59 -3.28 16.83
N ALA A 79 -4.90 -3.10 16.66
CA ALA A 79 -5.49 -2.51 15.47
C ALA A 79 -5.04 -1.05 15.29
N VAL A 80 -5.21 -0.23 16.34
CA VAL A 80 -4.82 1.19 16.31
C VAL A 80 -3.31 1.37 16.07
N VAL A 81 -2.49 0.43 16.53
CA VAL A 81 -1.04 0.46 16.29
C VAL A 81 -0.76 0.29 14.80
N GLU A 82 -1.33 -0.73 14.14
CA GLU A 82 -1.20 -0.90 12.70
C GLU A 82 -1.76 0.28 11.92
N PHE A 83 -2.90 0.85 12.35
CA PHE A 83 -3.49 2.05 11.74
C PHE A 83 -2.49 3.20 11.73
N ARG A 84 -1.90 3.52 12.89
CA ARG A 84 -0.92 4.62 13.02
C ARG A 84 0.38 4.35 12.27
N GLU A 85 0.87 3.10 12.29
CA GLU A 85 2.06 2.72 11.53
C GLU A 85 1.84 2.86 10.02
N ARG A 86 0.65 2.47 9.52
CA ARG A 86 0.28 2.63 8.11
C ARG A 86 0.14 4.11 7.74
N ASP A 87 -0.45 4.91 8.62
CA ASP A 87 -0.60 6.36 8.40
C ASP A 87 0.77 7.04 8.25
N ALA A 88 1.70 6.76 9.18
CA ALA A 88 3.07 7.26 9.09
C ALA A 88 3.82 6.75 7.85
N ALA A 89 3.57 5.50 7.44
CA ALA A 89 4.11 4.96 6.19
C ALA A 89 3.57 5.73 4.97
N ASN A 90 2.26 5.98 4.93
CA ASN A 90 1.61 6.71 3.84
C ASN A 90 2.11 8.16 3.73
N GLU A 91 2.35 8.84 4.85
CA GLU A 91 2.93 10.20 4.85
C GLU A 91 4.31 10.22 4.19
N VAL A 92 5.20 9.30 4.58
CA VAL A 92 6.55 9.20 3.98
C VAL A 92 6.47 8.85 2.51
N TRP A 93 5.64 7.88 2.16
CA TRP A 93 5.46 7.47 0.76
C TRP A 93 4.96 8.62 -0.11
N LEU A 94 3.98 9.38 0.38
CA LEU A 94 3.46 10.54 -0.34
C LEU A 94 4.57 11.58 -0.57
N SER A 95 5.41 11.85 0.42
CA SER A 95 6.58 12.72 0.27
C SER A 95 7.52 12.20 -0.83
N ASP A 96 7.87 10.91 -0.80
CA ASP A 96 8.78 10.29 -1.77
C ASP A 96 8.26 10.43 -3.21
N ILE A 97 6.96 10.24 -3.43
CA ILE A 97 6.32 10.40 -4.75
C ILE A 97 6.46 11.85 -5.25
N PHE A 98 6.14 12.83 -4.39
CA PHE A 98 6.24 14.25 -4.76
C PHE A 98 7.69 14.68 -4.99
N GLU A 99 8.62 14.26 -4.14
CA GLU A 99 10.04 14.53 -4.30
C GLU A 99 10.58 13.98 -5.63
N LEU A 100 10.18 12.76 -6.00
CA LEU A 100 10.55 12.17 -7.29
C LEU A 100 9.99 12.97 -8.46
N ALA A 101 8.71 13.36 -8.41
CA ALA A 101 8.07 14.14 -9.45
C ALA A 101 8.75 15.52 -9.64
N ILE A 102 9.09 16.19 -8.53
CA ILE A 102 9.82 17.47 -8.55
C ILE A 102 11.22 17.27 -9.13
N ALA A 103 11.97 16.28 -8.64
CA ALA A 103 13.34 16.01 -9.09
C ALA A 103 13.40 15.69 -10.60
N ARG A 104 12.38 15.01 -11.12
CA ARG A 104 12.25 14.70 -12.56
C ARG A 104 11.63 15.81 -13.40
N LYS A 105 11.14 16.88 -12.77
CA LYS A 105 10.35 17.93 -13.43
C LYS A 105 9.18 17.32 -14.21
N ALA A 106 8.50 16.36 -13.60
CA ALA A 106 7.41 15.63 -14.22
C ALA A 106 6.29 16.61 -14.63
N PRO A 107 5.72 16.47 -15.84
CA PRO A 107 4.62 17.32 -16.29
C PRO A 107 3.30 17.02 -15.55
N GLY A 108 3.23 15.91 -14.81
CA GLY A 108 2.08 15.55 -14.01
C GLY A 108 2.39 14.45 -12.99
N LEU A 109 1.50 14.31 -12.02
CA LEU A 109 1.50 13.27 -11.01
C LEU A 109 0.06 12.78 -10.80
N CYS A 110 -0.13 11.47 -10.74
CA CYS A 110 -1.42 10.82 -10.54
C CYS A 110 -1.36 9.88 -9.33
N LEU A 111 -2.33 10.01 -8.42
CA LEU A 111 -2.46 9.15 -7.25
C LEU A 111 -3.73 8.32 -7.34
N PHE A 112 -3.61 7.03 -7.06
CA PHE A 112 -4.72 6.10 -6.92
C PHE A 112 -4.85 5.69 -5.46
N THR A 113 -6.01 5.91 -4.87
CA THR A 113 -6.28 5.57 -3.46
C THR A 113 -7.20 4.36 -3.39
N SER A 114 -6.93 3.43 -2.48
CA SER A 114 -7.75 2.22 -2.24
C SER A 114 -8.54 2.31 -0.93
#